data_AF-A0A7R9Y9L7-F1
#
_entry.id   AF-A0A7R9Y9L7-F1
#
_cell.length_a   1.000
_cell.length_b   1.000
_cell.length_c   1.000
_cell.angle_alpha   90.00
_cell.angle_beta   90.00
_cell.angle_gamma   90.00
#
_symmetry.space_group_name_H-M   'P 1'
#
loop_
_entity.id
_entity.type
_entity.pdbx_description
1 polymer ?
#
loop_
_entity_poly.entity_id
_entity_poly.type
_entity_poly.pdbx_seq_one_letter_code
_entity_poly.pdbx_strand_id
1 'polypeptide(L)'
;VEAEASGAETAPAYHLSVHELINGLQQGNGLRFGDYARYRRFCTRKLRRLRVTHGLQCAKGKSFHGYQLSPDERPSATHLLVLLLLAERAWAFAMDLKDSGTEDDSWAKAAEKRRFLRRLAKAHNWADQLMRYAAAAADERTKRETQAYARWMAGHLALERERFQQALDSFRDALQLYGELSRQGSVEDADLFSQRIEALSPALRWCAYNLGDSGLANDLLGDVLGSPPSAAADGELAAKLAEASIRDSAEGRQKLRWGGRELSIIDSQTDAVRLSIGKAFKAEKELEDHLGRPPIFATAQQVAARIGLPPLSASAKGDATAGGESADELEKV
;
A
#
# COMPACT_ATOMS: atom_id res chain seq x y z
N VAL A 1 24.46 -33.50 -42.55
CA VAL A 1 22.99 -33.43 -42.59
C VAL A 1 22.59 -32.48 -41.47
N GLU A 2 22.65 -31.20 -41.80
CA GLU A 2 22.17 -30.10 -40.97
C GLU A 2 20.64 -30.13 -41.00
N ALA A 3 20.00 -30.05 -39.84
CA ALA A 3 18.59 -29.72 -39.73
C ALA A 3 18.50 -28.58 -38.72
N GLU A 4 18.44 -27.37 -39.27
CA GLU A 4 18.22 -26.12 -38.58
C GLU A 4 16.95 -26.22 -37.72
N ALA A 5 17.11 -26.01 -36.42
CA ALA A 5 16.00 -25.72 -35.54
C ALA A 5 15.44 -24.35 -35.93
N SER A 6 14.38 -24.35 -36.75
CA SER A 6 13.63 -23.16 -37.12
C SER A 6 13.16 -22.44 -35.85
N GLY A 7 13.74 -21.27 -35.59
CA GLY A 7 13.29 -20.36 -34.55
C GLY A 7 11.83 -20.00 -34.78
N ALA A 8 10.98 -20.43 -33.85
CA ALA A 8 9.64 -19.86 -33.72
C ALA A 8 9.84 -18.41 -33.26
N GLU A 9 9.83 -17.46 -34.19
CA GLU A 9 9.64 -16.05 -33.89
C GLU A 9 8.33 -15.92 -33.10
N THR A 10 8.43 -15.85 -31.78
CA THR A 10 7.31 -15.55 -30.90
C THR A 10 6.79 -14.18 -31.31
N ALA A 11 5.57 -14.13 -31.87
CA ALA A 11 4.90 -12.87 -32.19
C ALA A 11 5.00 -11.89 -31.01
N PRO A 12 5.22 -10.59 -31.24
CA PRO A 12 5.41 -9.64 -30.17
C PRO A 12 4.18 -9.63 -29.25
N ALA A 13 4.40 -10.02 -28.00
CA ALA A 13 3.35 -10.07 -27.00
C ALA A 13 2.81 -8.65 -26.74
N TYR A 14 1.49 -8.49 -26.73
CA TYR A 14 0.87 -7.18 -26.52
C TYR A 14 0.94 -6.79 -25.04
N HIS A 15 1.37 -5.55 -24.78
CA HIS A 15 1.42 -4.99 -23.43
C HIS A 15 0.23 -4.04 -23.17
N LEU A 16 -0.41 -4.18 -22.02
CA LEU A 16 -1.49 -3.32 -21.53
C LEU A 16 -1.44 -3.24 -19.99
N SER A 17 -1.07 -2.08 -19.44
CA SER A 17 -1.23 -1.76 -18.02
C SER A 17 -2.72 -1.63 -17.65
N VAL A 18 -3.34 -2.73 -17.24
CA VAL A 18 -4.79 -2.82 -16.97
C VAL A 18 -5.17 -1.92 -15.80
N HIS A 19 -4.43 -2.01 -14.68
CA HIS A 19 -4.83 -1.31 -13.44
C HIS A 19 -4.59 0.20 -13.51
N GLU A 20 -3.50 0.60 -14.15
CA GLU A 20 -3.19 2.01 -14.43
C GLU A 20 -4.27 2.61 -15.33
N LEU A 21 -4.61 1.92 -16.41
CA LEU A 21 -5.64 2.36 -17.35
C LEU A 21 -7.02 2.43 -16.68
N ILE A 22 -7.41 1.44 -15.88
CA ILE A 22 -8.66 1.50 -15.11
C ILE A 22 -8.65 2.71 -14.18
N ASN A 23 -7.57 2.95 -13.45
CA ASN A 23 -7.47 4.08 -12.52
C ASN A 23 -7.63 5.42 -13.26
N GLY A 24 -6.88 5.63 -14.33
CA GLY A 24 -6.97 6.84 -15.16
C GLY A 24 -8.36 7.02 -15.78
N LEU A 25 -8.99 5.93 -16.25
CA LEU A 25 -10.35 5.97 -16.81
C LEU A 25 -11.39 6.33 -15.74
N GLN A 26 -11.31 5.75 -14.56
CA GLN A 26 -12.27 5.98 -13.47
C GLN A 26 -12.14 7.40 -12.91
N GLN A 27 -10.93 7.82 -12.56
CA GLN A 27 -10.67 9.14 -11.99
C GLN A 27 -11.01 10.27 -12.97
N GLY A 28 -10.67 10.11 -14.26
CA GLY A 28 -10.93 11.12 -15.28
C GLY A 28 -12.39 11.28 -15.70
N ASN A 29 -13.27 10.31 -15.39
CA ASN A 29 -14.62 10.24 -15.97
C ASN A 29 -15.77 10.17 -14.96
N GLY A 30 -15.55 10.70 -13.74
CA GLY A 30 -16.62 10.95 -12.76
C GLY A 30 -16.53 10.14 -11.48
N LEU A 31 -15.76 9.04 -11.46
CA LEU A 31 -15.70 8.18 -10.29
C LEU A 31 -15.04 8.85 -9.07
N ARG A 32 -14.21 9.88 -9.31
CA ARG A 32 -13.69 10.77 -8.26
C ARG A 32 -14.80 11.40 -7.41
N PHE A 33 -15.98 11.59 -7.99
CA PHE A 33 -17.16 12.17 -7.32
C PHE A 33 -18.27 11.13 -7.08
N GLY A 34 -18.00 9.83 -7.27
CA GLY A 34 -19.01 8.77 -7.11
C GLY A 34 -20.02 8.63 -8.26
N ASP A 35 -19.90 9.39 -9.36
CA ASP A 35 -20.88 9.33 -10.47
C ASP A 35 -20.64 8.14 -11.41
N TYR A 36 -21.22 6.99 -11.06
CA TYR A 36 -21.16 5.76 -11.86
C TYR A 36 -21.90 5.88 -13.21
N ALA A 37 -23.00 6.65 -13.25
CA ALA A 37 -23.80 6.86 -14.46
C ALA A 37 -22.99 7.57 -15.56
N ARG A 38 -22.19 8.57 -15.19
CA ARG A 38 -21.27 9.29 -16.09
C ARG A 38 -20.15 8.37 -16.60
N TYR A 39 -19.55 7.58 -15.71
CA TYR A 39 -18.50 6.63 -16.11
C TYR A 39 -19.04 5.59 -17.11
N ARG A 40 -20.23 5.01 -16.85
CA ARG A 40 -20.91 4.09 -17.79
C ARG A 40 -21.16 4.71 -19.17
N ARG A 41 -21.62 5.96 -19.21
CA ARG A 41 -21.85 6.71 -20.46
C ARG A 41 -20.54 6.94 -21.21
N PHE A 42 -19.46 7.24 -20.50
CA PHE A 42 -18.12 7.32 -21.07
C PHE A 42 -17.67 6.00 -21.70
N CYS A 43 -17.72 4.88 -20.96
CA CYS A 43 -17.33 3.57 -21.49
C CYS A 43 -18.13 3.20 -22.75
N THR A 44 -19.43 3.52 -22.77
CA THR A 44 -20.28 3.29 -23.94
C THR A 44 -19.83 4.09 -25.16
N ARG A 45 -19.51 5.38 -25.00
CA ARG A 45 -19.00 6.22 -26.08
C ARG A 45 -17.62 5.77 -26.55
N LYS A 46 -16.71 5.44 -25.63
CA LYS A 46 -15.35 4.96 -25.93
C LYS A 46 -15.40 3.63 -26.69
N LEU A 47 -16.22 2.67 -26.24
CA LEU A 47 -16.45 1.40 -26.96
C LEU A 47 -17.00 1.63 -28.37
N ARG A 48 -17.97 2.54 -28.54
CA ARG A 48 -18.50 2.85 -29.87
C ARG A 48 -17.40 3.39 -30.79
N ARG A 49 -16.60 4.36 -30.33
CA ARG A 49 -15.50 4.92 -31.12
C ARG A 49 -14.49 3.85 -31.49
N LEU A 50 -14.03 3.05 -30.53
CA LEU A 50 -13.08 1.95 -30.79
C LEU A 50 -13.62 0.97 -31.83
N ARG A 51 -14.89 0.58 -31.75
CA ARG A 51 -15.49 -0.33 -32.73
C ARG A 51 -15.58 0.28 -34.12
N VAL A 52 -15.87 1.58 -34.23
CA VAL A 52 -15.87 2.29 -35.51
C VAL A 52 -14.45 2.31 -36.09
N THR A 53 -13.48 2.76 -35.29
CA THR A 53 -12.08 2.96 -35.72
C THR A 53 -11.41 1.66 -36.17
N HIS A 54 -11.70 0.55 -35.49
CA HIS A 54 -11.09 -0.75 -35.79
C HIS A 54 -11.98 -1.68 -36.62
N GLY A 55 -13.08 -1.18 -37.19
CA GLY A 55 -13.96 -1.98 -38.05
C GLY A 55 -14.72 -3.11 -37.34
N LEU A 56 -14.74 -3.14 -36.00
CA LEU A 56 -15.43 -4.14 -35.17
C LEU A 56 -16.95 -3.89 -35.07
N GLN A 57 -17.54 -3.33 -36.13
CA GLN A 57 -18.96 -3.08 -36.21
C GLN A 57 -19.67 -4.28 -36.82
N CYS A 58 -20.88 -4.58 -36.34
CA CYS A 58 -21.77 -5.43 -37.12
C CYS A 58 -22.06 -4.75 -38.45
N ALA A 59 -21.80 -5.46 -39.56
CA ALA A 59 -22.12 -4.94 -40.89
C ALA A 59 -23.61 -4.59 -40.99
N LYS A 60 -23.93 -3.47 -41.64
CA LYS A 60 -25.32 -3.04 -41.87
C LYS A 60 -26.09 -4.15 -42.58
N GLY A 61 -27.29 -4.49 -42.10
CA GLY A 61 -28.16 -5.50 -42.70
C GLY A 61 -27.89 -6.96 -42.29
N LYS A 62 -26.86 -7.24 -41.48
CA LYS A 62 -26.67 -8.57 -40.88
C LYS A 62 -27.41 -8.69 -39.54
N SER A 63 -27.83 -9.90 -39.17
CA SER A 63 -28.38 -10.16 -37.84
C SER A 63 -27.39 -9.74 -36.76
N PHE A 64 -27.92 -9.12 -35.70
CA PHE A 64 -27.11 -8.67 -34.58
C PHE A 64 -26.57 -9.89 -33.82
N HIS A 65 -25.27 -10.12 -33.96
CA HIS A 65 -24.54 -11.04 -33.10
C HIS A 65 -23.83 -10.21 -32.03
N GLY A 66 -23.87 -10.68 -30.78
CA GLY A 66 -23.10 -10.04 -29.71
C GLY A 66 -21.62 -10.00 -30.05
N TYR A 67 -20.87 -9.07 -29.43
CA TYR A 67 -19.41 -9.07 -29.60
C TYR A 67 -18.85 -10.43 -29.16
N GLN A 68 -18.20 -11.10 -30.10
CA GLN A 68 -17.55 -12.40 -29.94
C GLN A 68 -16.17 -12.28 -30.55
N LEU A 69 -15.16 -12.82 -29.87
CA LEU A 69 -13.83 -12.96 -30.44
C LEU A 69 -13.91 -14.11 -31.43
N SER A 70 -13.65 -13.85 -32.73
CA SER A 70 -13.56 -14.94 -33.69
C SER A 70 -12.29 -15.76 -33.40
N PRO A 71 -12.33 -17.10 -33.42
CA PRO A 71 -11.13 -17.93 -33.26
C PRO A 71 -10.04 -17.63 -34.30
N ASP A 72 -10.45 -17.13 -35.48
CA ASP A 72 -9.57 -16.85 -36.62
C ASP A 72 -9.04 -15.41 -36.66
N GLU A 73 -9.52 -14.53 -35.77
CA GLU A 73 -9.06 -13.14 -35.72
C GLU A 73 -7.67 -13.06 -35.10
N ARG A 74 -6.73 -12.42 -35.80
CA ARG A 74 -5.38 -12.21 -35.28
C ARG A 74 -5.45 -11.48 -33.93
N PRO A 75 -4.66 -11.94 -32.93
CA PRO A 75 -4.63 -11.27 -31.65
C PRO A 75 -4.24 -9.81 -31.82
N SER A 76 -4.89 -8.89 -31.09
CA SER A 76 -4.61 -7.46 -31.19
C SER A 76 -4.89 -6.76 -29.87
N ALA A 77 -4.03 -5.79 -29.52
CA ALA A 77 -4.17 -4.95 -28.33
C ALA A 77 -5.53 -4.24 -28.25
N THR A 78 -6.17 -3.95 -29.39
CA THR A 78 -7.51 -3.37 -29.42
C THR A 78 -8.55 -4.29 -28.77
N HIS A 79 -8.45 -5.60 -28.97
CA HIS A 79 -9.40 -6.56 -28.40
C HIS A 79 -9.27 -6.62 -26.88
N LEU A 80 -8.04 -6.57 -26.35
CA LEU A 80 -7.79 -6.44 -24.90
C LEU A 80 -8.51 -5.21 -24.33
N LEU A 81 -8.33 -4.05 -24.95
CA LEU A 81 -8.98 -2.81 -24.51
C LEU A 81 -10.52 -2.87 -24.63
N VAL A 82 -11.05 -3.50 -25.69
CA VAL A 82 -12.49 -3.66 -25.88
C VAL A 82 -13.09 -4.56 -24.80
N LEU A 83 -12.46 -5.70 -24.49
CA LEU A 83 -12.91 -6.61 -23.44
C LEU A 83 -12.88 -5.94 -22.07
N LEU A 84 -11.80 -5.21 -21.77
CA LEU A 84 -11.69 -4.43 -20.54
C LEU A 84 -12.81 -3.39 -20.40
N LEU A 85 -13.06 -2.60 -21.46
CA LEU A 85 -14.14 -1.60 -21.44
C LEU A 85 -15.55 -2.23 -21.38
N LEU A 86 -15.72 -3.46 -21.88
CA LEU A 86 -16.97 -4.21 -21.75
C LEU A 86 -17.21 -4.65 -20.31
N ALA A 87 -16.16 -5.12 -19.62
CA ALA A 87 -16.18 -5.43 -18.20
C ALA A 87 -16.49 -4.18 -17.36
N GLU A 88 -15.70 -3.12 -17.53
CA GLU A 88 -15.86 -1.84 -16.82
C GLU A 88 -17.25 -1.22 -17.01
N ARG A 89 -17.80 -1.24 -18.23
CA ARG A 89 -19.16 -0.73 -18.47
C ARG A 89 -20.22 -1.55 -17.74
N ALA A 90 -20.06 -2.88 -17.68
CA ALA A 90 -21.02 -3.75 -17.00
C ALA A 90 -20.91 -3.59 -15.48
N TRP A 91 -19.70 -3.43 -14.96
CA TRP A 91 -19.42 -3.14 -13.54
C TRP A 91 -19.98 -1.78 -13.14
N ALA A 92 -19.70 -0.71 -13.89
CA ALA A 92 -20.22 0.63 -13.64
C ALA A 92 -21.76 0.66 -13.65
N PHE A 93 -22.40 -0.16 -14.50
CA PHE A 93 -23.86 -0.31 -14.46
C PHE A 93 -24.32 -1.07 -13.21
N ALA A 94 -23.58 -2.08 -12.76
CA ALA A 94 -23.92 -2.72 -11.50
C ALA A 94 -23.84 -1.69 -10.35
N MET A 95 -22.76 -0.92 -10.26
CA MET A 95 -22.60 0.07 -9.19
C MET A 95 -23.62 1.21 -9.26
N ASP A 96 -23.93 1.73 -10.46
CA ASP A 96 -25.01 2.71 -10.67
C ASP A 96 -26.37 2.22 -10.14
N LEU A 97 -26.69 0.93 -10.35
CA LEU A 97 -27.93 0.34 -9.81
C LEU A 97 -27.90 0.14 -8.30
N LYS A 98 -26.72 -0.10 -7.72
CA LYS A 98 -26.55 -0.26 -6.28
C LYS A 98 -26.69 1.09 -5.59
N ASP A 99 -26.10 2.13 -6.17
CA ASP A 99 -26.17 3.51 -5.70
C ASP A 99 -27.61 4.03 -5.74
N SER A 100 -28.26 3.98 -6.92
CA SER A 100 -29.66 4.41 -7.07
C SER A 100 -30.62 3.60 -6.19
N GLY A 101 -30.40 2.30 -6.05
CA GLY A 101 -31.26 1.44 -5.25
C GLY A 101 -31.12 1.68 -3.74
N THR A 102 -29.98 2.22 -3.32
CA THR A 102 -29.74 2.63 -1.92
C THR A 102 -30.42 3.97 -1.63
N GLU A 103 -30.39 4.91 -2.58
CA GLU A 103 -31.08 6.21 -2.44
C GLU A 103 -32.61 6.06 -2.42
N ASP A 104 -33.16 5.21 -3.29
CA ASP A 104 -34.60 5.04 -3.47
C ASP A 104 -35.21 4.00 -2.49
N ASP A 105 -34.43 3.44 -1.55
CA ASP A 105 -34.75 2.27 -0.70
C ASP A 105 -35.27 1.04 -1.48
N SER A 106 -35.13 1.06 -2.81
CA SER A 106 -35.65 0.05 -3.72
C SER A 106 -34.76 -1.19 -3.78
N TRP A 107 -33.57 -1.14 -3.17
CA TRP A 107 -32.67 -2.28 -3.00
C TRP A 107 -33.32 -3.46 -2.27
N ALA A 108 -34.31 -3.20 -1.41
CA ALA A 108 -35.12 -4.23 -0.77
C ALA A 108 -35.94 -5.05 -1.80
N LYS A 109 -36.21 -4.49 -2.99
CA LYS A 109 -36.91 -5.20 -4.06
C LYS A 109 -35.97 -6.22 -4.69
N ALA A 110 -36.31 -7.50 -4.51
CA ALA A 110 -35.56 -8.63 -5.08
C ALA A 110 -35.31 -8.50 -6.60
N ALA A 111 -36.16 -7.80 -7.36
CA ALA A 111 -35.97 -7.57 -8.80
C ALA A 111 -34.73 -6.71 -9.12
N GLU A 112 -34.45 -5.70 -8.30
CA GLU A 112 -33.32 -4.79 -8.50
C GLU A 112 -32.01 -5.46 -8.09
N LYS A 113 -31.98 -6.15 -6.93
CA LYS A 113 -30.85 -7.00 -6.53
C LYS A 113 -30.54 -8.06 -7.61
N ARG A 114 -31.56 -8.71 -8.19
CA ARG A 114 -31.36 -9.65 -9.33
C ARG A 114 -30.80 -8.96 -10.58
N ARG A 115 -31.23 -7.74 -10.89
CA ARG A 115 -30.70 -6.97 -12.03
C ARG A 115 -29.24 -6.58 -11.80
N PHE A 116 -28.91 -6.10 -10.60
CA PHE A 116 -27.56 -5.82 -10.16
C PHE A 116 -26.64 -7.04 -10.31
N LEU A 117 -27.03 -8.19 -9.72
CA LEU A 117 -26.25 -9.43 -9.78
C LEU A 117 -26.03 -9.91 -11.23
N ARG A 118 -27.04 -9.78 -12.11
CA ARG A 118 -26.87 -10.09 -13.55
C ARG A 118 -25.87 -9.17 -14.24
N ARG A 119 -25.79 -7.89 -13.84
CA ARG A 119 -24.81 -6.95 -14.39
C ARG A 119 -23.41 -7.24 -13.88
N LEU A 120 -23.26 -7.54 -12.58
CA LEU A 120 -21.97 -7.89 -11.99
C LEU A 120 -21.44 -9.23 -12.54
N ALA A 121 -22.30 -10.23 -12.70
CA ALA A 121 -21.95 -11.50 -13.35
C ALA A 121 -21.51 -11.31 -14.80
N LYS A 122 -22.15 -10.36 -15.51
CA LYS A 122 -21.74 -9.99 -16.87
C LYS A 122 -20.36 -9.32 -16.86
N ALA A 123 -20.05 -8.47 -15.90
CA ALA A 123 -18.73 -7.85 -15.76
C ALA A 123 -17.64 -8.90 -15.52
N HIS A 124 -17.86 -9.82 -14.58
CA HIS A 124 -17.00 -10.97 -14.35
C HIS A 124 -16.77 -11.80 -15.62
N ASN A 125 -17.82 -12.14 -16.37
CA ASN A 125 -17.66 -12.94 -17.59
C ASN A 125 -16.77 -12.25 -18.65
N TRP A 126 -16.87 -10.92 -18.78
CA TRP A 126 -15.96 -10.18 -19.66
C TRP A 126 -14.52 -10.13 -19.12
N ALA A 127 -14.34 -10.03 -17.81
CA ALA A 127 -13.02 -10.07 -17.18
C ALA A 127 -12.36 -11.45 -17.35
N ASP A 128 -13.12 -12.54 -17.23
CA ASP A 128 -12.65 -13.91 -17.48
C ASP A 128 -12.27 -14.09 -18.97
N GLN A 129 -13.09 -13.58 -19.90
CA GLN A 129 -12.73 -13.56 -21.33
C GLN A 129 -11.47 -12.74 -21.60
N LEU A 130 -11.29 -11.59 -20.93
CA LEU A 130 -10.09 -10.77 -21.02
C LEU A 130 -8.84 -11.55 -20.57
N MET A 131 -8.91 -12.21 -19.41
CA MET A 131 -7.83 -13.05 -18.88
C MET A 131 -7.47 -14.17 -19.85
N ARG A 132 -8.47 -14.91 -20.37
CA ARG A 132 -8.24 -16.00 -21.34
C ARG A 132 -7.62 -15.50 -22.64
N TYR A 133 -8.05 -14.34 -23.12
CA TYR A 133 -7.46 -13.73 -24.31
C TYR A 133 -6.02 -13.26 -24.08
N ALA A 134 -5.76 -12.63 -22.92
CA ALA A 134 -4.42 -12.19 -22.54
C ALA A 134 -3.46 -13.37 -22.38
N ALA A 135 -3.91 -14.52 -21.88
CA ALA A 135 -3.09 -15.73 -21.76
C ALA A 135 -2.48 -16.17 -23.11
N ALA A 136 -3.23 -16.02 -24.20
CA ALA A 136 -2.80 -16.40 -25.55
C ALA A 136 -2.01 -15.31 -26.29
N ALA A 137 -2.28 -14.03 -26.00
CA ALA A 137 -1.85 -12.91 -26.85
C ALA A 137 -0.95 -11.87 -26.18
N ALA A 138 -0.95 -11.78 -24.85
CA ALA A 138 -0.33 -10.69 -24.11
C ALA A 138 1.02 -11.07 -23.49
N ASP A 139 1.75 -10.07 -23.00
CA ASP A 139 2.97 -10.26 -22.24
C ASP A 139 2.67 -10.79 -20.82
N GLU A 140 3.70 -11.30 -20.15
CA GLU A 140 3.56 -11.93 -18.83
C GLU A 140 3.00 -10.97 -17.77
N ARG A 141 3.34 -9.68 -17.84
CA ARG A 141 2.80 -8.65 -16.94
C ARG A 141 1.30 -8.47 -17.16
N THR A 142 0.85 -8.27 -18.40
CA THR A 142 -0.60 -8.14 -18.69
C THR A 142 -1.36 -9.40 -18.32
N LYS A 143 -0.78 -10.59 -18.48
CA LYS A 143 -1.42 -11.85 -18.03
C LYS A 143 -1.69 -11.84 -16.53
N ARG A 144 -0.72 -11.45 -15.70
CA ARG A 144 -0.90 -11.36 -14.25
C ARG A 144 -1.90 -10.27 -13.86
N GLU A 145 -1.82 -9.10 -14.47
CA GLU A 145 -2.76 -8.01 -14.21
C GLU A 145 -4.20 -8.39 -14.57
N THR A 146 -4.42 -9.00 -15.74
CA THR A 146 -5.75 -9.47 -16.16
C THR A 146 -6.28 -10.58 -15.26
N GLN A 147 -5.42 -11.49 -14.78
CA GLN A 147 -5.77 -12.51 -13.81
C GLN A 147 -6.19 -11.87 -12.47
N ALA A 148 -5.42 -10.91 -11.95
CA ALA A 148 -5.74 -10.21 -10.71
C ALA A 148 -7.09 -9.48 -10.81
N TYR A 149 -7.35 -8.78 -11.93
CA TYR A 149 -8.61 -8.13 -12.21
C TYR A 149 -9.80 -9.11 -12.31
N ALA A 150 -9.61 -10.27 -12.95
CA ALA A 150 -10.64 -11.30 -13.04
C ALA A 150 -10.98 -11.88 -11.66
N ARG A 151 -9.98 -12.17 -10.83
CA ARG A 151 -10.15 -12.64 -9.44
C ARG A 151 -10.84 -11.59 -8.57
N TRP A 152 -10.48 -10.32 -8.72
CA TRP A 152 -11.15 -9.20 -8.06
C TRP A 152 -12.64 -9.13 -8.41
N MET A 153 -13.00 -9.22 -9.71
CA MET A 153 -14.39 -9.26 -10.15
C MET A 153 -15.15 -10.50 -9.64
N ALA A 154 -14.48 -11.65 -9.59
CA ALA A 154 -15.06 -12.89 -9.09
C ALA A 154 -15.38 -12.81 -7.60
N GLY A 155 -14.46 -12.28 -6.79
CA GLY A 155 -14.64 -12.08 -5.36
C GLY A 155 -15.83 -11.18 -5.05
N HIS A 156 -15.94 -10.02 -5.71
CA HIS A 156 -17.09 -9.12 -5.55
C HIS A 156 -18.42 -9.75 -5.97
N LEU A 157 -18.43 -10.54 -7.04
CA LEU A 157 -19.64 -11.28 -7.44
C LEU A 157 -20.06 -12.33 -6.40
N ALA A 158 -19.09 -13.06 -5.82
CA ALA A 158 -19.35 -14.07 -4.80
C ALA A 158 -19.81 -13.42 -3.48
N LEU A 159 -19.21 -12.29 -3.10
CA LEU A 159 -19.57 -11.47 -1.95
C LEU A 159 -21.05 -11.07 -2.01
N GLU A 160 -21.47 -10.49 -3.13
CA GLU A 160 -22.84 -10.02 -3.33
C GLU A 160 -23.87 -11.17 -3.45
N ARG A 161 -23.40 -12.39 -3.69
CA ARG A 161 -24.19 -13.64 -3.64
C ARG A 161 -24.18 -14.30 -2.27
N GLU A 162 -23.58 -13.66 -1.26
CA GLU A 162 -23.46 -14.17 0.11
C GLU A 162 -22.69 -15.51 0.19
N ARG A 163 -21.80 -15.76 -0.79
CA ARG A 163 -20.90 -16.93 -0.82
C ARG A 163 -19.55 -16.54 -0.24
N PHE A 164 -19.50 -16.30 1.06
CA PHE A 164 -18.34 -15.70 1.74
C PHE A 164 -17.04 -16.50 1.58
N GLN A 165 -17.10 -17.84 1.63
CA GLN A 165 -15.91 -18.68 1.43
C GLN A 165 -15.32 -18.52 0.02
N GLN A 166 -16.16 -18.62 -1.01
CA GLN A 166 -15.73 -18.45 -2.41
C GLN A 166 -15.20 -17.04 -2.68
N ALA A 167 -15.78 -16.03 -2.01
CA ALA A 167 -15.32 -14.65 -2.08
C ALA A 167 -13.93 -14.50 -1.46
N LEU A 168 -13.69 -15.07 -0.27
CA LEU A 168 -12.37 -15.04 0.37
C LEU A 168 -11.31 -15.72 -0.48
N ASP A 169 -11.59 -16.90 -1.03
CA ASP A 169 -10.61 -17.61 -1.85
C ASP A 169 -10.24 -16.77 -3.09
N SER A 170 -11.24 -16.16 -3.74
CA SER A 170 -11.00 -15.27 -4.88
C SER A 170 -10.25 -13.99 -4.50
N PHE A 171 -10.53 -13.41 -3.33
CA PHE A 171 -9.81 -12.23 -2.84
C PHE A 171 -8.39 -12.57 -2.40
N ARG A 172 -8.15 -13.75 -1.81
CA ARG A 172 -6.80 -14.24 -1.48
C ARG A 172 -5.94 -14.37 -2.74
N ASP A 173 -6.48 -14.99 -3.79
CA ASP A 173 -5.79 -15.07 -5.09
C ASP A 173 -5.46 -13.67 -5.63
N ALA A 174 -6.41 -12.72 -5.55
CA ALA A 174 -6.19 -11.35 -6.00
C ALA A 174 -5.12 -10.62 -5.18
N LEU A 175 -5.11 -10.79 -3.85
CA LEU A 175 -4.12 -10.20 -2.96
C LEU A 175 -2.71 -10.71 -3.27
N GLN A 176 -2.53 -12.02 -3.45
CA GLN A 176 -1.23 -12.61 -3.79
C GLN A 176 -0.70 -12.04 -5.11
N LEU A 177 -1.56 -11.97 -6.14
CA LEU A 177 -1.19 -11.40 -7.43
C LEU A 177 -0.84 -9.91 -7.33
N TYR A 178 -1.61 -9.11 -6.59
CA TYR A 178 -1.27 -7.69 -6.37
C TYR A 178 0.02 -7.51 -5.56
N GLY A 179 0.28 -8.36 -4.57
CA GLY A 179 1.53 -8.35 -3.80
C GLY A 179 2.75 -8.74 -4.63
N GLU A 180 2.60 -9.68 -5.56
CA GLU A 180 3.64 -10.02 -6.55
C GLU A 180 3.89 -8.89 -7.53
N LEU A 181 2.84 -8.28 -8.09
CA LEU A 181 2.92 -7.16 -9.02
C LEU A 181 3.53 -5.92 -8.36
N SER A 182 3.20 -5.65 -7.10
CA SER A 182 3.79 -4.57 -6.30
C SER A 182 5.30 -4.78 -6.10
N ARG A 183 5.74 -6.00 -5.76
CA ARG A 183 7.16 -6.32 -5.55
C ARG A 183 8.01 -6.29 -6.83
N GLN A 184 7.41 -6.62 -7.97
CA GLN A 184 8.10 -6.65 -9.27
C GLN A 184 8.05 -5.31 -10.02
N GLY A 185 7.17 -4.40 -9.61
CA GLY A 185 6.88 -3.14 -10.29
C GLY A 185 7.81 -1.98 -9.91
N SER A 186 7.52 -0.83 -10.52
CA SER A 186 8.11 0.46 -10.11
C SER A 186 7.51 0.97 -8.78
N VAL A 187 8.04 2.06 -8.23
CA VAL A 187 7.47 2.70 -7.02
C VAL A 187 6.02 3.14 -7.26
N GLU A 188 5.71 3.67 -8.44
CA GLU A 188 4.34 4.08 -8.80
C GLU A 188 3.39 2.87 -8.92
N ASP A 189 3.89 1.75 -9.45
CA ASP A 189 3.13 0.49 -9.50
C ASP A 189 2.86 -0.03 -8.08
N ALA A 190 3.83 0.07 -7.18
CA ALA A 190 3.69 -0.36 -5.79
C ALA A 190 2.59 0.44 -5.06
N ASP A 191 2.55 1.76 -5.25
CA ASP A 191 1.49 2.62 -4.69
C ASP A 191 0.12 2.27 -5.28
N LEU A 192 0.04 2.06 -6.60
CA LEU A 192 -1.20 1.69 -7.28
C LEU A 192 -1.76 0.37 -6.74
N PHE A 193 -0.93 -0.67 -6.62
CA PHE A 193 -1.36 -1.98 -6.14
C PHE A 193 -1.65 -1.98 -4.63
N SER A 194 -0.92 -1.18 -3.84
CA SER A 194 -1.21 -0.99 -2.42
C SER A 194 -2.60 -0.39 -2.20
N GLN A 195 -2.99 0.63 -2.99
CA GLN A 195 -4.34 1.18 -2.97
C GLN A 195 -5.41 0.14 -3.36
N ARG A 196 -5.10 -0.77 -4.30
CA ARG A 196 -6.01 -1.86 -4.68
C ARG A 196 -6.18 -2.90 -3.57
N ILE A 197 -5.10 -3.22 -2.85
CA ILE A 197 -5.13 -4.11 -1.69
C ILE A 197 -5.95 -3.47 -0.57
N GLU A 198 -5.70 -2.19 -0.26
CA GLU A 198 -6.43 -1.46 0.78
C GLU A 198 -7.94 -1.44 0.49
N ALA A 199 -8.33 -1.20 -0.77
CA ALA A 199 -9.72 -1.22 -1.20
C ALA A 199 -10.44 -2.58 -1.01
N LEU A 200 -9.70 -3.69 -0.91
CA LEU A 200 -10.26 -5.01 -0.61
C LEU A 200 -10.50 -5.23 0.90
N SER A 201 -9.86 -4.45 1.77
CA SER A 201 -9.89 -4.66 3.22
C SER A 201 -11.30 -4.71 3.82
N PRO A 202 -12.24 -3.80 3.47
CA PRO A 202 -13.60 -3.85 4.02
C PRO A 202 -14.34 -5.13 3.60
N ALA A 203 -14.17 -5.57 2.35
CA ALA A 203 -14.81 -6.78 1.83
C ALA A 203 -14.26 -8.05 2.51
N LEU A 204 -12.94 -8.10 2.75
CA LEU A 204 -12.30 -9.20 3.46
C LEU A 204 -12.79 -9.31 4.90
N ARG A 205 -12.81 -8.20 5.64
CA ARG A 205 -13.34 -8.15 7.02
C ARG A 205 -14.80 -8.57 7.08
N TRP A 206 -15.60 -8.14 6.11
CA TRP A 206 -17.00 -8.54 6.02
C TRP A 206 -17.17 -10.04 5.79
N CYS A 207 -16.42 -10.63 4.86
CA CYS A 207 -16.44 -12.08 4.66
C CYS A 207 -15.99 -12.85 5.91
N ALA A 208 -14.88 -12.42 6.51
CA ALA A 208 -14.30 -13.00 7.72
C ALA A 208 -15.29 -12.99 8.89
N TYR A 209 -15.95 -11.85 9.13
CA TYR A 209 -17.01 -11.73 10.12
C TYR A 209 -18.17 -12.71 9.90
N ASN A 210 -18.66 -12.84 8.65
CA ASN A 210 -19.77 -13.74 8.34
C ASN A 210 -19.38 -15.24 8.43
N LEU A 211 -18.10 -15.57 8.37
CA LEU A 211 -17.59 -16.94 8.55
C LEU A 211 -17.24 -17.25 10.02
N GLY A 212 -17.30 -16.26 10.92
CA GLY A 212 -16.99 -16.43 12.34
C GLY A 212 -15.51 -16.36 12.68
N ASP A 213 -14.66 -15.92 11.75
CA ASP A 213 -13.21 -15.80 11.94
C ASP A 213 -12.78 -14.36 11.65
N SER A 214 -12.87 -13.49 12.67
CA SER A 214 -12.55 -12.07 12.55
C SER A 214 -11.05 -11.78 12.42
N GLY A 215 -10.18 -12.73 12.77
CA GLY A 215 -8.71 -12.61 12.68
C GLY A 215 -8.19 -12.83 11.27
N LEU A 216 -8.82 -13.75 10.51
CA LEU A 216 -8.40 -14.16 9.17
C LEU A 216 -8.16 -13.01 8.20
N ALA A 217 -8.98 -11.95 8.24
CA ALA A 217 -8.81 -10.81 7.35
C ALA A 217 -7.50 -10.05 7.59
N ASN A 218 -7.12 -9.86 8.86
CA ASN A 218 -5.88 -9.18 9.22
C ASN A 218 -4.66 -10.05 8.91
N ASP A 219 -4.77 -11.36 9.12
CA ASP A 219 -3.69 -12.31 8.79
C ASP A 219 -3.40 -12.30 7.29
N LEU A 220 -4.45 -12.40 6.46
CA LEU A 220 -4.31 -12.36 4.98
C LEU A 220 -3.74 -11.03 4.47
N LEU A 221 -4.10 -9.91 5.08
CA LEU A 221 -3.55 -8.60 4.73
C LEU A 221 -2.10 -8.46 5.20
N GLY A 222 -1.78 -8.96 6.40
CA GLY A 222 -0.45 -8.93 7.00
C GLY A 222 0.57 -9.73 6.20
N ASP A 223 0.20 -10.94 5.76
CA ASP A 223 1.04 -11.82 4.95
C ASP A 223 1.45 -11.18 3.61
N VAL A 224 0.56 -10.39 3.00
CA VAL A 224 0.77 -9.82 1.67
C VAL A 224 1.46 -8.46 1.72
N LEU A 225 1.13 -7.62 2.71
CA LEU A 225 1.76 -6.31 2.89
C LEU A 225 3.10 -6.39 3.61
N GLY A 226 3.52 -7.59 4.05
CA GLY A 226 4.82 -7.79 4.69
C GLY A 226 4.93 -7.06 6.03
N SER A 227 3.85 -6.99 6.80
CA SER A 227 4.02 -6.64 8.22
C SER A 227 4.81 -7.77 8.89
N PRO A 228 5.87 -7.46 9.67
CA PRO A 228 6.56 -8.49 10.42
C PRO A 228 5.53 -9.23 11.29
N PRO A 229 5.67 -10.56 11.45
CA PRO A 229 4.79 -11.33 12.30
C PRO A 229 4.74 -10.66 13.68
N SER A 230 3.55 -10.25 14.12
CA SER A 230 3.26 -9.78 15.47
C SER A 230 4.31 -8.89 16.16
N ALA A 231 4.67 -7.72 15.59
CA ALA A 231 5.44 -6.72 16.34
C ALA A 231 4.75 -6.26 17.65
N ALA A 232 3.43 -6.48 17.78
CA ALA A 232 2.71 -6.26 19.04
C ALA A 232 3.04 -7.30 20.12
N ALA A 233 3.21 -8.59 19.75
CA ALA A 233 3.56 -9.64 20.71
C ALA A 233 5.06 -9.62 21.04
N ASP A 234 5.91 -9.39 20.04
CA ASP A 234 7.36 -9.30 20.23
C ASP A 234 7.76 -8.01 20.95
N GLY A 235 7.06 -6.89 20.71
CA GLY A 235 7.28 -5.63 21.42
C GLY A 235 6.88 -5.71 22.89
N GLU A 236 5.76 -6.38 23.21
CA GLU A 236 5.32 -6.58 24.59
C GLU A 236 6.23 -7.56 25.35
N LEU A 237 6.70 -8.63 24.69
CA LEU A 237 7.65 -9.57 25.26
C LEU A 237 9.03 -8.91 25.48
N ALA A 238 9.51 -8.12 24.51
CA ALA A 238 10.78 -7.39 24.63
C ALA A 238 10.71 -6.32 25.74
N ALA A 239 9.59 -5.61 25.88
CA ALA A 239 9.39 -4.65 26.97
C ALA A 239 9.40 -5.35 28.35
N LYS A 240 8.72 -6.51 28.48
CA LYS A 240 8.71 -7.30 29.72
C LYS A 240 10.09 -7.87 30.07
N LEU A 241 10.86 -8.32 29.07
CA LEU A 241 12.24 -8.79 29.28
C LEU A 241 13.21 -7.65 29.65
N ALA A 242 13.02 -6.47 29.06
CA ALA A 242 13.79 -5.28 29.41
C ALA A 242 13.50 -4.82 30.85
N GLU A 243 12.24 -4.84 31.28
CA GLU A 243 11.85 -4.52 32.66
C GLU A 243 12.35 -5.56 33.67
N ALA A 244 12.34 -6.85 33.32
CA ALA A 244 12.93 -7.90 34.14
C ALA A 244 14.45 -7.71 34.30
N SER A 245 15.18 -7.41 33.22
CA SER A 245 16.61 -7.10 33.28
C SER A 245 16.94 -5.86 34.14
N ILE A 246 16.08 -4.83 34.11
CA ILE A 246 16.21 -3.64 34.98
C ILE A 246 16.00 -4.02 36.45
N ARG A 247 15.04 -4.92 36.73
CA ARG A 247 14.75 -5.41 38.08
C ARG A 247 15.94 -6.17 38.67
N ASP A 248 16.49 -7.12 37.94
CA ASP A 248 17.65 -7.93 38.38
C ASP A 248 18.89 -7.04 38.64
N SER A 249 19.07 -6.00 37.82
CA SER A 249 20.16 -5.03 37.99
C SER A 249 19.98 -4.13 39.24
N ALA A 250 18.74 -3.92 39.68
CA ALA A 250 18.41 -3.14 40.87
C ALA A 250 18.52 -3.96 42.17
N GLU A 251 18.31 -5.28 42.11
CA GLU A 251 18.40 -6.18 43.28
C GLU A 251 19.81 -6.23 43.89
N GLY A 252 20.86 -6.10 43.08
CA GLY A 252 22.25 -6.14 43.53
C GLY A 252 22.76 -4.85 44.20
N ARG A 253 21.98 -3.76 44.26
CA ARG A 253 22.52 -2.43 44.61
C ARG A 253 21.67 -1.70 45.65
N GLN A 254 22.12 -1.79 46.91
CA GLN A 254 21.44 -1.26 48.10
C GLN A 254 21.89 0.14 48.54
N LYS A 255 22.75 0.82 47.78
CA LYS A 255 23.34 2.12 48.17
C LYS A 255 23.28 3.13 47.04
N LEU A 256 22.80 4.34 47.33
CA LEU A 256 22.71 5.46 46.39
C LEU A 256 23.47 6.66 46.95
N ARG A 257 24.27 7.34 46.12
CA ARG A 257 24.96 8.58 46.51
C ARG A 257 24.28 9.76 45.83
N TRP A 258 23.91 10.77 46.62
CA TRP A 258 23.32 12.01 46.11
C TRP A 258 23.85 13.20 46.92
N GLY A 259 24.35 14.24 46.22
CA GLY A 259 24.84 15.46 46.85
C GLY A 259 25.95 15.25 47.90
N GLY A 260 26.81 14.25 47.71
CA GLY A 260 27.89 13.91 48.64
C GLY A 260 27.48 13.11 49.88
N ARG A 261 26.19 12.72 49.99
CA ARG A 261 25.68 11.83 51.05
C ARG A 261 25.35 10.46 50.50
N GLU A 262 25.65 9.42 51.27
CA GLU A 262 25.38 8.02 50.91
C GLU A 262 24.14 7.53 51.66
N LEU A 263 23.12 7.12 50.90
CA LEU A 263 21.83 6.65 51.39
C LEU A 263 21.73 5.14 51.14
N SER A 264 21.56 4.37 52.21
CA SER A 264 21.24 2.95 52.13
C SER A 264 19.74 2.76 51.91
N ILE A 265 19.38 2.03 50.86
CA ILE A 265 18.00 1.66 50.56
C ILE A 265 17.63 0.53 51.52
N ILE A 266 17.06 0.89 52.67
CA ILE A 266 16.52 -0.08 53.63
C ILE A 266 15.19 -0.61 53.07
N ASP A 267 15.05 -1.92 53.10
CA ASP A 267 14.03 -2.78 52.48
C ASP A 267 12.68 -2.07 52.17
N SER A 268 12.52 -1.72 50.90
CA SER A 268 11.44 -0.90 50.36
C SER A 268 10.25 -1.75 49.91
N GLN A 269 9.09 -1.56 50.52
CA GLN A 269 7.83 -2.23 50.16
C GLN A 269 7.22 -1.81 48.80
N THR A 270 7.96 -1.24 47.85
CA THR A 270 7.40 -0.94 46.52
C THR A 270 8.41 -1.16 45.39
N ASP A 271 8.17 -2.21 44.59
CA ASP A 271 8.93 -2.55 43.38
C ASP A 271 9.00 -1.40 42.35
N ALA A 272 8.02 -0.49 42.39
CA ALA A 272 7.99 0.71 41.56
C ALA A 272 9.19 1.65 41.81
N VAL A 273 9.62 1.80 43.07
CA VAL A 273 10.77 2.64 43.42
C VAL A 273 12.08 1.98 42.96
N ARG A 274 12.16 0.64 43.04
CA ARG A 274 13.34 -0.10 42.56
C ARG A 274 13.47 0.00 41.03
N LEU A 275 12.37 -0.13 40.30
CA LEU A 275 12.32 0.00 38.85
C LEU A 275 12.71 1.42 38.38
N SER A 276 12.25 2.47 39.05
CA SER A 276 12.60 3.85 38.67
C SER A 276 14.07 4.16 38.93
N ILE A 277 14.64 3.67 40.03
CA ILE A 277 16.08 3.79 40.32
C ILE A 277 16.91 3.03 39.26
N GLY A 278 16.52 1.81 38.90
CA GLY A 278 17.20 1.05 37.85
C GLY A 278 17.17 1.74 36.48
N LYS A 279 16.05 2.40 36.14
CA LYS A 279 15.92 3.21 34.92
C LYS A 279 16.86 4.44 34.96
N ALA A 280 16.92 5.16 36.08
CA ALA A 280 17.78 6.33 36.23
C ALA A 280 19.27 5.99 36.07
N PHE A 281 19.73 4.87 36.64
CA PHE A 281 21.13 4.44 36.50
C PHE A 281 21.50 3.96 35.09
N LYS A 282 20.59 3.30 34.37
CA LYS A 282 20.83 2.97 32.96
C LYS A 282 20.99 4.24 32.13
N ALA A 283 20.14 5.23 32.35
CA ALA A 283 20.23 6.52 31.68
C ALA A 283 21.54 7.27 32.03
N GLU A 284 21.99 7.22 33.30
CA GLU A 284 23.28 7.81 33.70
C GLU A 284 24.46 7.13 32.99
N LYS A 285 24.47 5.79 32.93
CA LYS A 285 25.52 5.04 32.22
C LYS A 285 25.51 5.33 30.72
N GLU A 286 24.34 5.38 30.10
CA GLU A 286 24.20 5.77 28.70
C GLU A 286 24.73 7.19 28.46
N LEU A 287 24.47 8.11 29.39
CA LEU A 287 24.96 9.48 29.33
C LEU A 287 26.49 9.55 29.49
N GLU A 288 27.07 8.78 30.41
CA GLU A 288 28.53 8.63 30.57
C GLU A 288 29.19 8.02 29.33
N ASP A 289 28.59 6.98 28.74
CA ASP A 289 29.05 6.35 27.50
C ASP A 289 28.99 7.33 26.31
N HIS A 290 27.98 8.22 26.28
CA HIS A 290 27.84 9.28 25.29
C HIS A 290 28.85 10.42 25.49
N LEU A 291 29.13 10.81 26.74
CA LEU A 291 30.09 11.88 27.07
C LEU A 291 31.56 11.43 26.98
N GLY A 292 31.83 10.13 27.11
CA GLY A 292 33.15 9.52 26.90
C GLY A 292 33.57 9.43 25.42
N ARG A 293 32.68 9.75 24.48
CA ARG A 293 32.95 9.81 23.04
C ARG A 293 33.09 11.29 22.61
N PRO A 294 34.15 11.70 21.89
CA PRO A 294 34.23 13.09 21.44
C PRO A 294 33.03 13.42 20.52
N PRO A 295 32.45 14.62 20.62
CA PRO A 295 31.26 14.99 19.87
C PRO A 295 31.52 14.91 18.35
N ILE A 296 30.53 14.43 17.59
CA ILE A 296 30.55 14.32 16.11
C ILE A 296 30.48 15.70 15.42
N PHE A 297 30.68 16.80 16.15
CA PHE A 297 30.79 18.13 15.57
C PHE A 297 32.25 18.40 15.21
N ALA A 298 32.53 18.39 13.90
CA ALA A 298 33.82 18.69 13.32
C ALA A 298 34.46 19.92 13.98
N THR A 299 35.68 19.76 14.49
CA THR A 299 36.48 20.90 14.98
C THR A 299 36.62 21.95 13.88
N ALA A 300 36.59 23.23 14.24
CA ALA A 300 36.64 24.35 13.29
C ALA A 300 37.84 24.27 12.30
N GLN A 301 38.94 23.65 12.72
CA GLN A 301 40.12 23.36 11.87
C GLN A 301 39.82 22.39 10.72
N GLN A 302 38.96 21.39 10.94
CA GLN A 302 38.57 20.41 9.90
C GLN A 302 37.60 21.01 8.88
N VAL A 303 36.78 21.98 9.29
CA VAL A 303 35.91 22.77 8.38
C VAL A 303 36.74 23.74 7.53
N ALA A 304 37.72 24.42 8.13
CA ALA A 304 38.61 25.34 7.41
C ALA A 304 39.44 24.64 6.33
N ALA A 305 39.95 23.43 6.59
CA ALA A 305 40.68 22.61 5.62
C ALA A 305 39.83 22.16 4.42
N ARG A 306 38.51 22.03 4.61
CA ARG A 306 37.57 21.58 3.57
C ARG A 306 37.10 22.72 2.65
N ILE A 307 37.16 23.96 3.12
CA ILE A 307 36.71 25.17 2.39
C ILE A 307 37.89 25.90 1.70
N GLY A 308 39.13 25.46 1.94
CA GLY A 308 40.31 25.99 1.23
C GLY A 308 40.71 27.41 1.62
N LEU A 309 40.37 27.87 2.83
CA LEU A 309 40.82 29.15 3.37
C LEU A 309 42.20 28.99 4.04
N PRO A 310 43.19 29.87 3.74
CA PRO A 310 44.49 29.79 4.37
C PRO A 310 44.42 30.14 5.87
N PRO A 311 45.27 29.52 6.72
CA PRO A 311 45.32 29.84 8.13
C PRO A 311 45.82 31.27 8.32
N LEU A 312 45.08 32.08 9.07
CA LEU A 312 45.53 33.41 9.49
C LEU A 312 46.78 33.25 10.36
N SER A 313 47.94 33.58 9.79
CA SER A 313 49.22 33.64 10.49
C SER A 313 49.26 34.83 11.45
N ALA A 314 49.82 34.58 12.63
CA ALA A 314 49.95 35.48 13.77
C ALA A 314 50.70 36.80 13.46
N SER A 315 50.23 37.89 14.08
CA SER A 315 50.96 39.12 14.43
C SER A 315 49.99 40.02 15.20
N ALA A 316 50.28 40.77 16.26
CA ALA A 316 51.36 40.90 17.22
C ALA A 316 50.88 41.99 18.21
N LYS A 317 51.41 41.95 19.45
CA LYS A 317 51.53 43.08 20.41
C LYS A 317 50.28 43.64 21.10
N GLY A 318 50.41 43.83 22.41
CA GLY A 318 49.65 44.84 23.16
C GLY A 318 49.55 44.59 24.67
N ASP A 319 50.56 45.01 25.42
CA ASP A 319 50.55 45.23 26.88
C ASP A 319 49.46 46.20 27.35
N ALA A 320 49.05 46.05 28.63
CA ALA A 320 48.69 47.07 29.65
C ALA A 320 47.54 46.55 30.55
N THR A 321 47.69 46.19 31.83
CA THR A 321 47.93 46.98 33.06
C THR A 321 46.89 48.07 33.40
N ALA A 322 46.23 47.85 34.56
CA ALA A 322 45.87 48.82 35.61
C ALA A 322 44.68 49.80 35.45
N GLY A 323 44.01 50.03 36.60
CA GLY A 323 43.04 51.12 36.90
C GLY A 323 41.59 50.70 36.66
N GLY A 324 40.63 50.80 37.58
CA GLY A 324 40.42 51.81 38.62
C GLY A 324 39.22 52.69 38.23
N GLU A 325 38.33 52.96 39.19
CA GLU A 325 37.26 53.98 39.18
C GLU A 325 35.84 53.63 38.66
N SER A 326 34.98 53.34 39.65
CA SER A 326 33.76 54.08 40.04
C SER A 326 32.67 54.52 39.03
N ALA A 327 31.45 54.18 39.47
CA ALA A 327 30.25 55.03 39.60
C ALA A 327 29.38 55.34 38.37
N ASP A 328 28.10 55.02 38.58
CA ASP A 328 26.87 55.74 38.20
C ASP A 328 26.70 56.25 36.77
N GLU A 329 25.71 55.67 36.08
CA GLU A 329 24.60 56.38 35.41
C GLU A 329 23.55 55.32 35.01
N LEU A 330 22.39 55.28 35.68
CA LEU A 330 21.11 55.87 35.23
C LEU A 330 20.62 55.29 33.87
N GLU A 331 19.66 54.37 33.87
CA GLU A 331 18.20 54.61 33.88
C GLU A 331 17.61 54.82 32.46
N LYS A 332 16.41 54.24 32.24
CA LYS A 332 15.48 54.29 31.08
C LYS A 332 15.66 53.13 30.09
N VAL A 333 14.67 52.27 29.82
CA VAL A 333 13.19 52.29 29.96
C VAL A 333 12.71 50.88 30.34
#